data_AF-A0AAE2EJN4-F1
#
_entry.id   AF-A0AAE2EJN4-F1
#
_cell.length_a   1.000
_cell.length_b   1.000
_cell.length_c   1.000
_cell.angle_alpha   90.00
_cell.angle_beta   90.00
_cell.angle_gamma   90.00
#
_symmetry.space_group_name_H-M   'P 1'
#
loop_
_entity.id
_entity.type
_entity.pdbx_description
1 polymer ?
#
loop_
_entity_poly.entity_id
_entity_poly.type
_entity_poly.pdbx_seq_one_letter_code
_entity_poly.pdbx_strand_id
1 'polypeptide(L)'
;MKFKKMFAGLLLLTSLIVFTSPSHAATSSVNNKENVQIQADQMEMTVVRYYTSEEARNWLPYQIEYAENGWYGTLTVDLKTWEKQPDGRYRVEYKGTVYLSH
;
A
#
# COMPACT_ATOMS: atom_id res chain seq x y z
N MET A 1 -33.40 7.37 -47.50
CA MET A 1 -32.52 6.40 -46.78
C MET A 1 -32.36 6.93 -45.35
N LYS A 2 -33.00 6.35 -44.31
CA LYS A 2 -32.61 5.15 -43.51
C LYS A 2 -31.18 5.32 -42.93
N PHE A 3 -30.94 5.32 -41.61
CA PHE A 3 -31.34 4.32 -40.62
C PHE A 3 -31.62 4.90 -39.22
N LYS A 4 -32.74 4.44 -38.64
CA LYS A 4 -33.08 4.47 -37.22
C LYS A 4 -32.52 3.16 -36.63
N LYS A 5 -31.70 3.20 -35.57
CA LYS A 5 -31.28 1.99 -34.85
C LYS A 5 -32.02 1.91 -33.51
N MET A 6 -32.88 0.90 -33.42
CA MET A 6 -33.47 0.38 -32.20
C MET A 6 -32.57 -0.76 -31.71
N PHE A 7 -32.35 -0.84 -30.40
CA PHE A 7 -31.98 -2.04 -29.65
C PHE A 7 -32.74 -1.87 -28.31
N ALA A 8 -33.86 -2.56 -28.02
CA ALA A 8 -33.98 -4.00 -27.76
C ALA A 8 -32.79 -4.44 -26.89
N GLY A 9 -32.88 -4.40 -25.56
CA GLY A 9 -33.80 -5.21 -24.77
C GLY A 9 -33.00 -6.43 -24.31
N LEU A 10 -32.55 -6.42 -23.05
CA LEU A 10 -32.18 -7.66 -22.39
C LEU A 10 -32.42 -7.54 -20.89
N LEU A 11 -33.42 -8.30 -20.47
CA LEU A 11 -33.73 -8.65 -19.10
C LEU A 11 -32.49 -9.20 -18.38
N LEU A 12 -32.22 -8.71 -17.17
CA LEU A 12 -31.46 -9.48 -16.19
C LEU A 12 -32.34 -9.67 -14.96
N LEU A 13 -33.21 -10.66 -15.06
CA LEU A 13 -33.97 -11.22 -13.96
C LEU A 13 -33.67 -12.72 -13.89
N THR A 14 -32.64 -13.10 -13.15
CA THR A 14 -32.36 -14.46 -12.64
C THR A 14 -31.15 -14.31 -11.71
N SER A 15 -31.06 -14.84 -10.50
CA SER A 15 -31.96 -15.54 -9.59
C SER A 15 -31.12 -15.68 -8.32
N LEU A 16 -31.68 -15.31 -7.18
CA LEU A 16 -31.16 -15.66 -5.86
C LEU A 16 -31.22 -17.18 -5.70
N ILE A 17 -30.17 -17.78 -5.11
CA ILE A 17 -30.11 -18.98 -4.24
C ILE A 17 -28.78 -19.71 -4.48
N VAL A 18 -27.94 -19.76 -3.44
CA VAL A 18 -27.06 -20.92 -3.18
C VAL A 18 -27.08 -21.19 -1.68
N PHE A 19 -27.73 -22.28 -1.28
CA PHE A 19 -27.44 -23.01 -0.05
C PHE A 19 -26.71 -24.29 -0.46
N THR A 20 -25.57 -24.59 0.18
CA THR A 20 -25.23 -25.92 0.75
C THR A 20 -23.83 -25.92 1.38
N SER A 21 -23.81 -26.16 2.70
CA SER A 21 -22.97 -27.07 3.51
C SER A 21 -21.42 -27.06 3.43
N PRO A 22 -20.73 -27.24 4.58
CA PRO A 22 -19.28 -27.16 4.68
C PRO A 22 -18.63 -28.45 4.21
N SER A 23 -17.69 -28.36 3.26
CA SER A 23 -16.74 -29.45 3.01
C SER A 23 -15.41 -29.09 3.66
N HIS A 24 -15.04 -29.85 4.69
CA HIS A 24 -13.70 -29.83 5.25
C HIS A 24 -12.68 -30.21 4.16
N ALA A 25 -11.96 -29.22 3.65
CA ALA A 25 -10.70 -29.44 2.95
C ALA A 25 -9.58 -29.33 3.99
N ALA A 26 -9.19 -30.48 4.54
CA ALA A 26 -7.90 -30.61 5.18
C ALA A 26 -6.83 -30.59 4.08
N THR A 27 -6.18 -29.44 3.92
CA THR A 27 -4.91 -29.34 3.20
C THR A 27 -3.89 -28.70 4.13
N SER A 28 -2.85 -29.49 4.37
CA SER A 28 -1.79 -29.28 5.34
C SER A 28 -1.01 -27.99 5.12
N SER A 29 -0.74 -27.32 6.23
CA SER A 29 0.51 -26.62 6.55
C SER A 29 1.08 -25.68 5.48
N VAL A 30 0.78 -24.40 5.63
CA VAL A 30 1.85 -23.39 5.65
C VAL A 30 1.80 -22.73 7.02
N ASN A 31 2.73 -23.14 7.88
CA ASN A 31 3.19 -22.34 9.00
C ASN A 31 3.66 -20.99 8.46
N ASN A 32 2.78 -20.00 8.46
CA ASN A 32 3.21 -18.63 8.68
C ASN A 32 2.11 -17.88 9.43
N LYS A 33 1.83 -18.32 10.66
CA LYS A 33 1.52 -17.35 11.71
C LYS A 33 2.84 -16.65 12.00
N GLU A 34 3.27 -15.78 11.09
CA GLU A 34 4.11 -14.67 11.47
C GLU A 34 3.29 -13.99 12.55
N ASN A 35 3.75 -14.17 13.78
CA ASN A 35 3.24 -13.52 14.95
C ASN A 35 3.37 -12.02 14.66
N VAL A 36 2.34 -11.43 14.04
CA VAL A 36 2.18 -9.98 13.95
C VAL A 36 1.82 -9.55 15.37
N GLN A 37 2.79 -9.69 16.26
CA GLN A 37 2.83 -9.06 17.54
C GLN A 37 3.10 -7.60 17.20
N ILE A 38 2.02 -6.88 16.88
CA ILE A 38 2.02 -5.43 16.95
C ILE A 38 2.36 -5.16 18.42
N GLN A 39 3.65 -5.01 18.73
CA GLN A 39 4.05 -4.52 20.04
C GLN A 39 3.38 -3.15 20.11
N ALA A 40 2.53 -2.93 21.10
CA ALA A 40 1.67 -1.74 21.17
C ALA A 40 2.47 -0.42 21.06
N ASP A 41 3.78 -0.50 21.33
CA ASP A 41 4.73 0.61 21.35
C ASP A 41 5.61 0.68 20.11
N GLN A 42 5.37 -0.12 19.07
CA GLN A 42 6.09 -0.05 17.78
C GLN A 42 5.15 -0.18 16.58
N MET A 43 5.44 0.55 15.50
CA MET A 43 4.75 0.38 14.23
C MET A 43 5.69 0.55 13.03
N GLU A 44 5.37 -0.13 11.92
CA GLU A 44 6.01 0.17 10.64
C GLU A 44 5.45 1.48 10.07
N MET A 45 6.36 2.38 9.69
CA MET A 45 6.04 3.69 9.16
C MET A 45 6.62 3.84 7.76
N THR A 46 5.82 4.45 6.87
CA THR A 46 6.26 4.85 5.53
C THR A 46 5.98 6.33 5.31
N VAL A 47 7.01 7.09 4.96
CA VAL A 47 6.92 8.52 4.62
C VAL A 47 7.32 8.71 3.17
N VAL A 48 6.49 9.42 2.42
CA VAL A 48 6.78 9.77 1.02
C VAL A 48 7.28 11.21 0.97
N ARG A 49 8.44 11.43 0.35
CA ARG A 49 8.95 12.76 0.03
C ARG A 49 9.10 12.94 -1.48
N TYR A 50 8.95 14.18 -1.91
CA TYR A 50 9.13 14.59 -3.29
C TYR A 50 10.31 15.56 -3.35
N TYR A 51 11.30 15.23 -4.17
CA TYR A 51 12.48 16.05 -4.39
C TYR A 51 12.50 16.59 -5.81
N THR A 52 12.92 17.83 -5.97
CA THR A 52 13.25 18.39 -7.28
C THR A 52 14.47 17.66 -7.87
N SER A 53 14.68 17.82 -9.18
CA SER A 53 15.85 17.25 -9.84
C SER A 53 17.17 17.82 -9.30
N GLU A 54 17.17 19.06 -8.83
CA GLU A 54 18.34 19.71 -8.25
C GLU A 54 18.67 19.17 -6.86
N GLU A 55 17.66 19.04 -5.98
CA GLU A 55 17.83 18.41 -4.66
C GLU A 55 18.30 16.96 -4.79
N ALA A 56 17.69 16.20 -5.71
CA ALA A 56 18.05 14.82 -5.96
C ALA A 56 19.50 14.63 -6.42
N ARG A 57 20.04 15.60 -7.15
CA ARG A 57 21.43 15.59 -7.65
C ARG A 57 22.43 16.00 -6.58
N ASN A 58 22.07 16.97 -5.74
CA ASN A 58 22.99 17.55 -4.78
C ASN A 58 23.16 16.66 -3.56
N TRP A 59 22.05 16.20 -2.97
CA TRP A 59 22.08 15.30 -1.82
C TRP A 59 20.68 14.81 -1.47
N LEU A 60 20.49 13.49 -1.52
CA LEU A 60 19.31 12.83 -0.95
C LEU A 60 19.70 12.18 0.37
N PRO A 61 19.02 12.50 1.48
CA PRO A 61 19.29 11.85 2.75
C PRO A 61 18.90 10.38 2.64
N TYR A 62 19.81 9.49 3.01
CA TYR A 62 19.54 8.04 3.09
C TYR A 62 18.59 7.71 4.24
N GLN A 63 18.60 8.54 5.29
CA GLN A 63 17.76 8.39 6.46
C GLN A 63 17.09 9.72 6.82
N ILE A 64 15.88 9.63 7.36
CA ILE A 64 15.17 10.77 7.94
C ILE A 64 14.71 10.42 9.35
N GLU A 65 14.63 11.43 10.21
CA GLU A 65 13.98 11.30 11.51
C GLU A 65 12.47 11.49 11.34
N TYR A 66 11.70 10.61 11.98
CA TYR A 66 10.26 10.71 12.15
C TYR A 66 9.96 11.04 13.60
N ALA A 67 9.13 12.05 13.81
CA ALA A 67 8.71 12.52 15.12
C ALA A 67 7.31 13.15 15.00
N GLU A 68 6.26 12.36 15.20
CA GLU A 68 4.88 12.83 15.06
C GLU A 68 3.96 12.11 16.05
N ASN A 69 3.06 12.86 16.72
CA ASN A 69 2.04 12.30 17.62
C ASN A 69 2.60 11.36 18.71
N GLY A 70 3.80 11.64 19.22
CA GLY A 70 4.47 10.81 20.24
C GLY A 70 5.23 9.60 19.68
N TRP A 71 5.25 9.41 18.36
CA TRP A 71 6.00 8.34 17.70
C TRP A 71 7.32 8.86 17.16
N TYR A 72 8.39 8.10 17.40
CA TYR A 72 9.76 8.48 17.06
C TYR A 72 10.51 7.33 16.39
N GLY A 73 11.31 7.62 15.38
CA GLY A 73 12.20 6.63 14.79
C GLY A 73 12.97 7.16 13.60
N THR A 74 13.91 6.35 13.11
CA THR A 74 14.68 6.66 11.91
C THR A 74 14.14 5.85 10.75
N LEU A 75 13.72 6.53 9.69
CA LEU A 75 13.24 5.89 8.46
C LEU A 75 14.35 5.91 7.42
N THR A 76 14.52 4.81 6.71
CA THR A 76 15.54 4.63 5.69
C THR A 76 14.92 4.62 4.30
N VAL A 77 15.61 5.20 3.32
CA VAL A 77 15.13 5.23 1.93
C VAL A 77 14.95 3.82 1.38
N ASP A 78 13.80 3.58 0.75
CA ASP A 78 13.57 2.42 -0.09
C ASP A 78 14.04 2.76 -1.51
N LEU A 79 15.30 2.43 -1.82
CA LEU A 79 15.93 2.72 -3.11
C LEU A 79 15.17 2.14 -4.32
N LYS A 80 14.30 1.14 -4.12
CA LYS A 80 13.46 0.58 -5.19
C LYS A 80 12.34 1.53 -5.62
N THR A 81 11.98 2.49 -4.77
CA THR A 81 10.85 3.41 -4.99
C THR A 81 11.28 4.71 -5.64
N TRP A 82 12.55 4.83 -6.04
CA TRP A 82 13.08 6.01 -6.67
C TRP A 82 12.59 6.12 -8.11
N GLU A 83 11.55 6.93 -8.31
CA GLU A 83 10.92 7.10 -9.61
C GLU A 83 10.69 8.59 -9.92
N LYS A 84 11.05 8.97 -11.14
CA LYS A 84 10.74 10.31 -11.66
C LYS A 84 9.26 10.37 -12.03
N GLN A 85 8.52 11.23 -11.35
CA GLN A 85 7.11 11.45 -11.56
C GLN A 85 6.86 12.33 -12.81
N PRO A 86 5.63 12.32 -13.37
CA PRO A 86 5.28 13.12 -14.55
C PRO A 86 5.46 14.64 -14.37
N ASP A 87 5.39 15.12 -13.13
CA ASP A 87 5.61 16.53 -12.76
C ASP A 87 7.10 16.92 -12.67
N GLY A 88 8.01 15.98 -12.97
CA GLY A 88 9.45 16.20 -12.97
C GLY A 88 10.13 16.03 -11.61
N ARG A 89 9.39 15.76 -10.54
CA ARG A 89 9.93 15.49 -9.20
C ARG A 89 10.27 14.00 -9.04
N TYR A 90 11.19 13.70 -8.15
CA TYR A 90 11.50 12.34 -7.72
C TYR A 90 10.68 12.00 -6.49
N ARG A 91 9.88 10.94 -6.58
CA ARG A 91 9.19 10.36 -5.43
C ARG A 91 10.14 9.39 -4.73
N VAL A 92 10.22 9.50 -3.41
CA VAL A 92 11.10 8.67 -2.58
C VAL A 92 10.31 8.23 -1.35
N GLU A 93 10.25 6.93 -1.09
CA GLU A 93 9.68 6.39 0.14
C GLU A 93 10.79 6.15 1.17
N TYR A 94 10.50 6.52 2.41
CA TYR A 94 11.31 6.20 3.58
C TYR A 94 10.52 5.25 4.46
N LYS A 95 11.12 4.11 4.82
CA LYS A 95 10.49 3.05 5.60
C LYS A 95 11.31 2.76 6.84
N GLY A 96 10.64 2.42 7.93
CA GLY A 96 11.30 2.05 9.18
C GLY A 96 10.30 1.77 10.27
N THR A 97 10.80 1.30 11.41
CA THR A 97 10.00 1.11 12.61
C THR A 97 10.09 2.37 13.46
N VAL A 98 8.94 2.84 13.94
CA VAL A 98 8.84 3.95 14.89
C VAL A 98 8.29 3.42 16.21
N TYR A 99 8.62 4.12 17.28
CA TYR A 99 8.35 3.72 18.65
C TYR A 99 7.58 4.81 19.38
N LEU A 100 6.60 4.42 20.19
CA LEU A 100 5.88 5.37 21.03
C LEU A 100 6.83 5.82 22.16
N SER A 101 7.06 7.13 22.29
CA SER A 101 7.81 7.67 23.42
C SER A 101 6.99 7.51 24.68
N HIS A 102 7.56 6.79 25.66
CA HIS A 102 7.05 6.68 27.03
C HIS A 102 7.48 7.87 27.89
#